data_AF-A0A399ESJ7-F1
#
_entry.id   AF-A0A399ESJ7-F1
#
_cell.length_a   1.000
_cell.length_b   1.000
_cell.length_c   1.000
_cell.angle_alpha   90.00
_cell.angle_beta   90.00
_cell.angle_gamma   90.00
#
_symmetry.space_group_name_H-M   'P 1'
#
loop_
_entity.id
_entity.type
_entity.pdbx_description
1 polymer ?
#
loop_
_entity_poly.entity_id
_entity_poly.type
_entity_poly.pdbx_seq_one_letter_code
_entity_poly.pdbx_strand_id
1 'polypeptide(L)'
;MRAYLGVYTARLEMPWVKSLKEKRALVKPAIERLRSRYPVSAARLAGQDDHGWEVVGFSLLGYDGVWVETVLREAAQFMAEQREFVVAHEDWHVEELELEGLLPLHTR
;
A
#
# COMPACT_ATOMS: atom_id res chain seq x y z
N MET A 1 1.42 1.57 -25.57
CA MET A 1 0.55 0.94 -24.53
C MET A 1 1.11 1.33 -23.18
N ARG A 2 0.26 1.66 -22.21
CA ARG A 2 0.67 2.16 -20.89
C ARG A 2 0.26 1.18 -19.81
N ALA A 3 1.06 1.09 -18.76
CA ALA A 3 0.65 0.53 -17.48
C ALA A 3 0.70 1.63 -16.42
N TYR A 4 -0.01 1.42 -15.32
CA TYR A 4 -0.12 2.37 -14.23
C TYR A 4 0.23 1.67 -12.93
N LEU A 5 1.21 2.22 -12.21
CA LEU A 5 1.65 1.74 -10.90
C LEU A 5 1.13 2.71 -9.83
N GLY A 6 0.17 2.27 -9.04
CA GLY A 6 -0.25 2.99 -7.85
C GLY A 6 0.65 2.63 -6.68
N VAL A 7 1.11 3.64 -5.93
CA VAL A 7 1.91 3.47 -4.72
C VAL A 7 1.27 4.28 -3.60
N TYR A 8 1.13 3.65 -2.43
CA TYR A 8 0.67 4.27 -1.20
C TYR A 8 1.67 4.00 -0.08
N THR A 9 1.93 5.00 0.75
CA THR A 9 2.71 4.86 1.98
C THR A 9 2.02 5.59 3.12
N ALA A 10 2.11 5.05 4.33
CA ALA A 10 1.53 5.65 5.52
C ALA A 10 2.36 5.41 6.77
N ARG A 11 2.38 6.43 7.64
CA ARG A 11 2.90 6.34 9.00
C ARG A 11 1.75 6.01 9.95
N LEU A 12 1.84 4.83 10.54
CA LEU A 12 0.93 4.35 11.57
C LEU A 12 1.46 4.75 12.94
N GLU A 13 0.60 5.29 13.80
CA GLU A 13 0.90 5.60 15.19
C GLU A 13 0.04 4.77 16.15
N MET A 14 0.70 4.25 17.19
CA MET A 14 0.13 3.40 18.23
C MET A 14 0.82 3.70 19.59
N PRO A 15 0.74 4.93 20.13
CA PRO A 15 1.49 5.34 21.33
C PRO A 15 1.18 4.53 22.60
N TRP A 16 0.05 3.81 22.60
CA TRP A 16 -0.35 2.91 23.69
C TRP A 16 0.42 1.59 23.71
N VAL A 17 1.00 1.15 22.58
CA VAL A 17 1.68 -0.14 22.47
C VAL A 17 2.97 -0.16 23.28
N LYS A 18 3.20 -1.24 24.04
CA LYS A 18 4.35 -1.37 24.95
C LYS A 18 5.36 -2.42 24.53
N SER A 19 5.10 -3.17 23.47
CA SER A 19 6.04 -4.17 22.95
C SER A 19 5.96 -4.36 21.43
N LEU A 20 7.07 -4.79 20.83
CA LEU A 20 7.12 -5.15 19.40
C LEU A 20 6.15 -6.28 19.02
N LYS A 21 5.93 -7.24 19.92
CA LYS A 21 5.01 -8.37 19.69
C LYS A 21 3.57 -7.89 19.60
N GLU A 22 3.18 -7.00 20.50
CA GLU A 22 1.86 -6.35 20.50
C GLU A 22 1.66 -5.51 19.23
N LYS A 23 2.62 -4.63 18.88
CA LYS A 23 2.59 -3.87 17.62
C LYS A 23 2.35 -4.77 16.40
N ARG A 24 3.12 -5.87 16.31
CA ARG A 24 3.01 -6.83 15.21
C ARG A 24 1.64 -7.52 15.18
N ALA A 25 1.05 -7.81 16.34
CA ALA A 25 -0.29 -8.40 16.43
C ALA A 25 -1.39 -7.44 15.95
N LEU A 26 -1.18 -6.12 16.01
CA LEU A 26 -2.11 -5.10 15.52
C LEU A 26 -1.93 -4.87 14.01
N VAL A 27 -0.70 -4.63 13.56
CA VAL A 27 -0.42 -4.23 12.16
C VAL A 27 -0.53 -5.41 11.20
N LYS A 28 -0.04 -6.59 11.57
CA LYS A 28 0.03 -7.74 10.65
C LYS A 28 -1.36 -8.16 10.13
N PRO A 29 -2.40 -8.35 10.97
CA PRO A 29 -3.72 -8.73 10.48
C PRO A 29 -4.35 -7.68 9.55
N ALA A 30 -4.14 -6.39 9.81
CA ALA A 30 -4.65 -5.33 8.93
C ALA A 30 -4.03 -5.42 7.53
N ILE A 31 -2.71 -5.63 7.45
CA ILE A 31 -1.99 -5.83 6.18
C ILE A 31 -2.43 -7.12 5.47
N GLU A 32 -2.66 -8.21 6.19
CA GLU A 32 -3.18 -9.46 5.61
C GLU A 32 -4.59 -9.28 5.07
N ARG A 33 -5.48 -8.61 5.81
CA ARG A 33 -6.84 -8.27 5.34
C ARG A 33 -6.80 -7.38 4.11
N LEU A 34 -5.93 -6.36 4.09
CA LEU A 34 -5.72 -5.49 2.95
C LEU A 34 -5.37 -6.31 1.69
N ARG A 35 -4.37 -7.18 1.78
CA ARG A 35 -3.94 -8.06 0.68
C ARG A 35 -5.01 -9.06 0.24
N SER A 36 -5.87 -9.51 1.16
CA SER A 36 -6.97 -10.42 0.81
C SER A 36 -8.14 -9.72 0.10
N ARG A 37 -8.34 -8.42 0.37
CA ARG A 37 -9.49 -7.65 -0.14
C ARG A 37 -9.17 -6.92 -1.43
N TYR A 38 -7.94 -6.46 -1.59
CA TYR A 38 -7.51 -5.66 -2.73
C TYR A 38 -6.34 -6.34 -3.45
N PRO A 39 -6.22 -6.18 -4.78
CA PRO A 39 -5.14 -6.74 -5.58
C PRO A 39 -3.83 -5.94 -5.39
N VAL A 40 -3.34 -5.85 -4.16
CA VAL A 40 -2.17 -5.06 -3.78
C VAL A 40 -1.03 -5.92 -3.26
N SER A 41 0.20 -5.48 -3.54
CA SER A 41 1.39 -5.91 -2.81
C SER A 41 1.60 -4.97 -1.63
N ALA A 42 1.64 -5.48 -0.40
CA ALA A 42 1.75 -4.66 0.81
C ALA A 42 2.95 -5.05 1.67
N ALA A 43 3.60 -4.06 2.29
CA ALA A 43 4.82 -4.23 3.04
C ALA A 43 4.92 -3.29 4.26
N ARG A 44 5.74 -3.74 5.23
CA ARG A 44 6.17 -2.98 6.40
C ARG A 44 7.54 -2.38 6.10
N LEU A 45 7.62 -1.06 5.96
CA LEU A 45 8.74 -0.37 5.31
C LEU A 45 9.78 0.20 6.29
N ALA A 46 9.37 0.76 7.43
CA ALA A 46 10.29 1.35 8.41
C ALA A 46 9.72 1.34 9.83
N GLY A 47 10.57 1.51 10.85
CA GLY A 47 10.16 1.56 12.25
C GLY A 47 9.80 0.19 12.83
N GLN A 48 10.28 -0.93 12.26
CA GLN A 48 9.93 -2.26 12.76
C GLN A 48 10.39 -2.49 14.20
N ASP A 49 11.45 -1.80 14.66
CA ASP A 49 12.05 -1.90 16.00
C ASP A 49 11.56 -0.83 16.99
N ASP A 50 10.66 0.06 16.56
CA ASP A 50 9.98 1.01 17.45
C ASP A 50 8.63 0.46 17.94
N HIS A 51 8.21 0.83 19.15
CA HIS A 51 6.93 0.35 19.68
C HIS A 51 5.73 1.18 19.19
N GLY A 52 5.91 2.51 19.13
CA GLY A 52 4.80 3.44 19.00
C GLY A 52 4.45 3.84 17.56
N TRP A 53 5.24 3.43 16.57
CA TRP A 53 5.00 3.80 15.19
C TRP A 53 5.58 2.78 14.21
N GLU A 54 5.10 2.83 12.98
CA GLU A 54 5.69 2.10 11.85
C GLU A 54 5.27 2.74 10.52
N VAL A 55 6.10 2.64 9.49
CA VAL A 55 5.70 2.98 8.11
C VAL A 55 5.31 1.71 7.38
N VAL A 56 4.15 1.73 6.74
CA VAL A 56 3.66 0.68 5.85
C VAL A 56 3.45 1.26 4.46
N GLY A 57 3.34 0.40 3.47
CA GLY A 57 2.94 0.81 2.13
C GLY A 57 2.40 -0.34 1.33
N PHE A 58 1.74 0.00 0.23
CA PHE A 58 1.27 -0.98 -0.74
C PHE A 58 1.27 -0.41 -2.14
N SER A 59 1.31 -1.30 -3.13
CA SER A 59 1.25 -0.95 -4.54
C SER A 59 0.37 -1.91 -5.33
N LEU A 60 -0.08 -1.44 -6.49
CA LEU A 60 -0.82 -2.23 -7.47
C LEU A 60 -0.47 -1.77 -8.89
N LEU A 61 -0.56 -2.69 -9.84
CA LEU A 61 -0.28 -2.45 -11.25
C LEU A 61 -1.53 -2.76 -12.08
N GLY A 62 -1.85 -1.90 -13.03
CA GLY A 62 -2.98 -2.10 -13.95
C GLY A 62 -2.75 -1.45 -15.31
N TYR A 63 -3.61 -1.77 -16.28
CA TYR A 63 -3.59 -1.14 -17.61
C TYR A 63 -4.51 0.08 -17.71
N ASP A 64 -5.43 0.25 -16.76
CA ASP A 64 -6.37 1.36 -16.67
C ASP A 64 -6.03 2.22 -15.45
N GLY A 65 -5.59 3.46 -15.70
CA GLY A 65 -5.19 4.40 -14.66
C GLY A 65 -6.34 4.82 -13.74
N VAL A 66 -7.58 4.90 -14.25
CA VAL A 66 -8.75 5.23 -13.43
C VAL A 66 -9.05 4.09 -12.47
N TRP A 67 -8.99 2.85 -12.95
CA TRP A 67 -9.14 1.68 -12.09
C TRP A 67 -8.05 1.59 -11.03
N VAL A 68 -6.78 1.82 -11.41
CA VAL A 68 -5.65 1.81 -10.46
C VAL A 68 -5.83 2.86 -9.37
N GLU A 69 -6.17 4.10 -9.73
CA GLU A 69 -6.41 5.16 -8.75
C GLU A 69 -7.61 4.83 -7.85
N THR A 70 -8.69 4.30 -8.41
CA THR A 70 -9.90 3.93 -7.65
C THR A 70 -9.56 2.88 -6.59
N VAL A 71 -8.92 1.77 -6.98
CA VAL A 71 -8.56 0.69 -6.05
C VAL A 71 -7.52 1.16 -5.03
N LEU A 72 -6.55 2.00 -5.43
CA LEU A 72 -5.56 2.58 -4.52
C LEU A 72 -6.24 3.40 -3.42
N ARG A 73 -7.20 4.25 -3.78
CA ARG A 73 -7.96 5.08 -2.84
C ARG A 73 -8.87 4.27 -1.92
N GLU A 74 -9.55 3.26 -2.44
CA GLU A 74 -10.36 2.35 -1.61
C GLU A 74 -9.50 1.58 -0.59
N ALA A 75 -8.33 1.11 -1.02
CA ALA A 75 -7.35 0.45 -0.16
C ALA A 75 -6.78 1.40 0.91
N ALA A 76 -6.51 2.66 0.55
CA ALA A 76 -6.07 3.70 1.48
C ALA A 76 -7.14 4.00 2.53
N GLN A 77 -8.38 4.20 2.10
CA GLN A 77 -9.54 4.39 2.98
C GLN A 77 -9.70 3.21 3.95
N PHE A 78 -9.57 1.97 3.45
CA PHE A 78 -9.60 0.78 4.31
C PHE A 78 -8.54 0.81 5.41
N MET A 79 -7.31 1.27 5.10
CA MET A 79 -6.25 1.41 6.09
C MET A 79 -6.56 2.53 7.11
N ALA A 80 -7.11 3.65 6.66
CA ALA A 80 -7.49 4.77 7.52
C ALA A 80 -8.62 4.42 8.50
N GLU A 81 -9.49 3.46 8.15
CA GLU A 81 -10.63 3.03 8.98
C GLU A 81 -10.27 1.97 10.04
N GLN A 82 -9.04 1.48 10.07
CA GLN A 82 -8.62 0.53 11.11
C GLN A 82 -8.64 1.20 12.49
N ARG A 83 -9.00 0.42 13.52
CA ARG A 83 -9.13 0.93 14.90
C ARG A 83 -7.91 0.61 15.76
N GLU A 84 -7.06 -0.27 15.28
CA GLU A 84 -5.89 -0.78 15.95
C GLU A 84 -4.69 0.20 15.91
N PHE A 85 -4.73 1.21 15.04
CA PHE A 85 -3.72 2.25 14.87
C PHE A 85 -4.34 3.51 14.28
N VAL A 86 -3.61 4.62 14.34
CA VAL A 86 -3.99 5.87 13.66
C VAL A 86 -3.07 6.07 12.45
N VAL A 87 -3.64 6.39 11.28
CA VAL A 87 -2.86 6.88 10.13
C VAL A 87 -2.53 8.35 10.37
N ALA A 88 -1.28 8.64 10.74
CA ALA A 88 -0.84 9.98 11.12
C ALA A 88 -0.33 10.81 9.93
N HIS A 89 0.18 10.14 8.90
CA HIS A 89 0.58 10.74 7.64
C HIS A 89 0.42 9.70 6.54
N GLU A 90 0.00 10.11 5.36
CA GLU A 90 -0.06 9.25 4.18
C GLU A 90 0.33 10.03 2.93
N ASP A 91 0.88 9.31 1.97
CA ASP A 91 1.21 9.82 0.64
C ASP A 91 0.85 8.75 -0.39
N TRP A 92 0.40 9.18 -1.56
CA TRP A 92 0.13 8.28 -2.66
C TRP A 92 0.34 8.97 -4.00
N HIS A 93 0.70 8.19 -4.99
CA HIS A 93 0.84 8.65 -6.36
C HIS A 93 0.58 7.50 -7.34
N VAL A 94 0.32 7.85 -8.59
CA VAL A 94 0.18 6.90 -9.70
C VAL A 94 1.22 7.26 -10.74
N GLU A 95 2.11 6.31 -11.03
CA GLU A 95 3.12 6.44 -12.08
C GLU A 95 2.63 5.80 -13.37
N GLU A 96 2.88 6.45 -14.50
CA GLU A 96 2.64 5.87 -15.81
C GLU A 96 3.92 5.21 -16.34
N LEU A 97 3.78 3.98 -16.84
CA LEU A 97 4.86 3.15 -17.35
C LEU A 97 4.65 2.89 -18.85
N GLU A 98 5.63 3.27 -19.67
CA GLU A 98 5.62 2.99 -21.10
C GLU A 98 6.01 1.53 -21.38
N LEU A 99 5.20 0.85 -22.19
CA LEU A 99 5.43 -0.55 -22.56
C LEU A 99 5.94 -0.73 -24.00
N GLU A 100 6.33 0.36 -24.66
CA GLU A 100 6.66 0.37 -26.10
C GLU A 100 7.77 -0.64 -26.47
N GLY A 101 8.79 -0.76 -25.60
CA GLY A 101 9.88 -1.73 -25.79
C GLY A 101 9.50 -3.20 -25.60
N LEU A 102 8.29 -3.49 -25.12
CA LEU A 102 7.79 -4.86 -24.93
C LEU A 102 6.81 -5.29 -26.03
N LEU A 103 6.41 -4.36 -26.90
CA LEU A 103 5.52 -4.67 -28.01
C LEU A 103 6.31 -5.33 -29.14
N PRO A 104 5.73 -6.33 -29.83
CA PRO A 104 6.38 -6.92 -30.98
C PRO A 104 6.64 -5.84 -32.04
N LEU A 105 7.91 -5.58 -32.33
CA LEU A 105 8.34 -4.87 -33.53
C LEU A 105 7.78 -5.69 -34.70
N HIS A 106 6.74 -5.19 -35.37
CA HIS A 106 5.93 -6.00 -36.27
C HIS A 106 6.82 -6.71 -37.31
N THR A 107 6.75 -8.03 -37.38
CA THR A 107 7.00 -8.72 -38.65
C THR A 107 5.86 -8.30 -39.57
N ARG A 108 6.24 -7.54 -40.60
CA ARG A 108 5.39 -7.05 -41.69
C ARG A 108 4.48 -8.12 -42.27
#